data_AF-A0AA43BIT8-F1
#
_entry.id   AF-A0AA43BIT8-F1
#
_cell.length_a   1.000
_cell.length_b   1.000
_cell.length_c   1.000
_cell.angle_alpha   90.00
_cell.angle_beta   90.00
_cell.angle_gamma   90.00
#
_symmetry.space_group_name_H-M   'P 1'
#
loop_
_entity.id
_entity.type
_entity.pdbx_description
1 polymer ?
#
loop_
_entity_poly.entity_id
_entity_poly.type
_entity_poly.pdbx_seq_one_letter_code
_entity_poly.pdbx_strand_id
1 'polypeptide(L)'
;MTLSSPPVPAKLREMLKDYPEHIERLQEVLNRSAERSRQIPLMPFDDAISALEGRLGTFIMEARSELAAAEAAGNPQDIANALEKERLMLRARLQSQWIGDESMYSYFQELER
;
A
#
# COMPACT_ATOMS: atom_id res chain seq x y z
N MET A 1 0.81 15.18 22.28
CA MET A 1 0.88 15.63 20.88
C MET A 1 0.05 14.68 20.06
N THR A 2 -0.96 15.14 19.32
CA THR A 2 -1.63 14.31 18.33
C THR A 2 -0.70 14.21 17.13
N LEU A 3 0.02 13.10 17.01
CA LEU A 3 0.78 12.80 15.80
C LEU A 3 -0.19 12.82 14.60
N SER A 4 0.17 13.56 13.56
CA SER A 4 -0.51 13.56 12.26
C SER A 4 -0.56 12.15 11.69
N SER A 5 -1.37 11.92 10.65
CA SER A 5 -1.39 10.61 9.99
C SER A 5 0.01 10.21 9.48
N PRO A 6 0.40 8.92 9.62
CA PRO A 6 1.64 8.40 9.03
C PRO A 6 1.67 8.67 7.53
N PRO A 7 2.80 9.11 6.95
CA PRO A 7 2.88 9.32 5.53
C PRO A 7 2.90 7.99 4.76
N VAL A 8 2.10 7.89 3.69
CA VAL A 8 2.29 6.83 2.69
C VAL A 8 3.63 7.07 1.97
N PRO A 9 4.48 6.05 1.75
CA PRO A 9 5.74 6.21 1.05
C PRO A 9 5.60 6.96 -0.27
N ALA A 10 6.48 7.93 -0.52
CA ALA A 10 6.43 8.81 -1.69
C ALA A 10 6.43 8.00 -2.99
N LYS A 11 7.23 6.92 -3.05
CA LYS A 11 7.29 6.07 -4.24
C LYS A 11 5.98 5.35 -4.54
N LEU A 12 5.28 4.88 -3.50
CA LEU A 12 3.95 4.27 -3.65
C LEU A 12 2.92 5.30 -4.10
N ARG A 13 2.94 6.52 -3.55
CA ARG A 13 2.08 7.63 -4.00
C ARG A 13 2.30 7.99 -5.47
N GLU A 14 3.56 8.04 -5.90
CA GLU A 14 3.92 8.32 -7.29
C GLU A 14 3.41 7.21 -8.23
N MET A 15 3.64 5.95 -7.88
CA MET A 15 3.23 4.80 -8.69
C MET A 15 1.72 4.67 -8.80
N LEU A 16 0.99 4.98 -7.73
CA LEU A 16 -0.47 4.81 -7.63
C LEU A 16 -1.23 6.14 -7.83
N LYS A 17 -0.61 7.17 -8.41
CA LYS A 17 -1.21 8.50 -8.57
C LYS A 17 -2.54 8.47 -9.36
N ASP A 18 -2.67 7.53 -10.29
CA ASP A 18 -3.87 7.34 -11.11
C ASP A 18 -4.91 6.44 -10.41
N TYR A 19 -4.62 5.98 -9.19
CA TYR A 19 -5.43 5.11 -8.35
C TYR A 19 -5.58 5.68 -6.93
N PRO A 20 -6.23 6.85 -6.76
CA PRO A 20 -6.32 7.53 -5.46
C PRO A 20 -6.95 6.67 -4.36
N GLU A 21 -7.96 5.85 -4.68
CA GLU A 21 -8.57 4.92 -3.74
C GLU A 21 -7.58 3.89 -3.17
N HIS A 22 -6.57 3.50 -3.95
CA HIS A 22 -5.53 2.59 -3.47
C HIS A 22 -4.61 3.29 -2.47
N ILE A 23 -4.29 4.57 -2.71
CA ILE A 23 -3.52 5.40 -1.78
C ILE A 23 -4.28 5.58 -0.46
N GLU A 24 -5.58 5.86 -0.51
CA GLU A 24 -6.43 5.97 0.68
C GLU A 24 -6.43 4.68 1.50
N ARG A 25 -6.58 3.53 0.86
CA ARG A 25 -6.54 2.22 1.54
C ARG A 25 -5.16 1.89 2.11
N LEU A 26 -4.06 2.37 1.52
CA LEU A 26 -2.73 2.29 2.13
C LEU A 26 -2.62 3.21 3.35
N GLN A 27 -3.16 4.42 3.27
CA GLN A 27 -3.22 5.35 4.39
C GLN A 27 -4.01 4.77 5.57
N GLU A 28 -5.13 4.09 5.31
CA GLU A 28 -5.95 3.44 6.34
C GLU A 28 -5.18 2.36 7.12
N VAL A 29 -4.44 1.48 6.42
CA VAL A 29 -3.68 0.42 7.12
C VAL A 29 -2.52 0.98 7.92
N LEU A 30 -1.86 2.04 7.42
CA LEU A 30 -0.83 2.75 8.17
C LEU A 30 -1.41 3.47 9.40
N ASN A 31 -2.56 4.12 9.27
CA ASN A 31 -3.26 4.75 10.41
C ASN A 31 -3.55 3.72 11.51
N ARG A 32 -4.09 2.55 11.12
CA ARG A 32 -4.38 1.46 12.07
C ARG A 32 -3.11 0.90 12.72
N SER A 33 -2.01 0.77 11.97
CA SER A 33 -0.71 0.34 12.51
C SER A 33 -0.18 1.37 13.52
N ALA A 34 -0.27 2.66 13.21
CA ALA A 34 0.13 3.72 14.13
C ALA A 34 -0.73 3.76 15.39
N GLU A 35 -2.05 3.60 15.28
CA GLU A 35 -2.97 3.50 16.42
C GLU A 35 -2.64 2.32 17.32
N ARG A 36 -2.39 1.14 16.72
CA ARG A 36 -1.98 -0.06 17.45
C ARG A 36 -0.65 0.15 18.17
N SER A 37 0.33 0.72 17.49
CA SER A 37 1.67 0.98 18.01
C SER A 37 1.66 1.94 19.21
N ARG A 38 0.75 2.92 19.23
CA ARG A 38 0.55 3.81 20.39
C ARG A 38 0.01 3.08 21.63
N GLN A 39 -0.70 1.97 21.46
CA GLN A 39 -1.21 1.16 22.56
C GLN A 39 -0.19 0.12 23.01
N ILE A 40 0.50 -0.49 22.05
CA ILE A 40 1.46 -1.57 22.26
C ILE A 40 2.66 -1.34 21.31
N PRO A 41 3.74 -0.69 21.76
CA PRO A 41 4.86 -0.28 20.91
C PRO A 41 5.84 -1.44 20.61
N LEU A 42 5.33 -2.56 20.10
CA LEU A 42 6.14 -3.71 19.69
C LEU A 42 6.55 -3.55 18.22
N MET A 43 7.71 -2.93 18.00
CA MET A 43 8.31 -2.70 16.66
C MET A 43 7.33 -2.00 15.68
N PRO A 44 6.94 -0.74 15.95
CA PRO A 44 5.99 0.03 15.14
C PRO A 44 6.30 0.06 13.64
N PHE A 45 7.59 0.18 13.28
CA PHE A 45 7.99 0.22 11.88
C PHE A 45 7.76 -1.13 11.19
N ASP A 46 8.14 -2.25 11.81
CA ASP A 46 7.92 -3.59 11.24
C ASP A 46 6.43 -3.94 11.10
N ASP A 47 5.59 -3.50 12.04
CA ASP A 47 4.13 -3.63 11.93
C ASP A 47 3.59 -2.84 10.72
N ALA A 48 4.08 -1.61 10.51
CA ALA A 48 3.69 -0.79 9.38
C ALA A 48 4.10 -1.40 8.02
N ILE A 49 5.32 -1.95 7.94
CA ILE A 49 5.78 -2.70 6.77
C ILE A 49 4.85 -3.89 6.50
N SER A 50 4.58 -4.70 7.53
CA SER A 50 3.71 -5.87 7.42
C SER A 50 2.28 -5.50 6.97
N ALA A 51 1.75 -4.39 7.49
CA ALA A 51 0.44 -3.87 7.11
C ALA A 51 0.39 -3.43 5.63
N LEU A 52 1.42 -2.75 5.13
CA LEU A 52 1.54 -2.37 3.73
C LEU A 52 1.67 -3.60 2.82
N GLU A 53 2.54 -4.56 3.16
CA GLU A 53 2.72 -5.79 2.39
C GLU A 53 1.42 -6.58 2.26
N GLY A 54 0.67 -6.71 3.36
CA GLY A 54 -0.66 -7.34 3.36
C GLY A 54 -1.63 -6.62 2.43
N ARG A 55 -1.72 -5.29 2.53
CA ARG A 55 -2.65 -4.48 1.72
C ARG A 55 -2.30 -4.50 0.22
N LEU A 56 -1.01 -4.41 -0.11
CA LEU A 56 -0.50 -4.53 -1.48
C LEU A 56 -0.74 -5.94 -2.04
N GLY A 57 -0.60 -6.97 -1.20
CA GLY A 57 -0.97 -8.35 -1.55
C GLY A 57 -2.44 -8.48 -1.94
N THR A 58 -3.34 -7.85 -1.18
CA THR A 58 -4.77 -7.84 -1.52
C THR A 58 -5.06 -7.07 -2.81
N PHE A 59 -4.37 -5.95 -3.11
CA PHE A 59 -4.52 -5.27 -4.40
C PHE A 59 -4.17 -6.15 -5.60
N ILE A 60 -3.15 -7.02 -5.47
CA ILE A 60 -2.81 -7.98 -6.52
C ILE A 60 -3.94 -8.99 -6.72
N MET A 61 -4.55 -9.49 -5.65
CA MET A 61 -5.68 -10.41 -5.74
C MET A 61 -6.89 -9.74 -6.42
N GLU A 62 -7.19 -8.50 -6.06
CA GLU A 62 -8.26 -7.70 -6.67
C GLU A 62 -7.99 -7.48 -8.16
N ALA A 63 -6.79 -7.04 -8.54
CA ALA A 63 -6.42 -6.82 -9.94
C ALA A 63 -6.48 -8.11 -10.78
N ARG A 64 -6.08 -9.26 -10.22
CA ARG A 64 -6.23 -10.57 -10.88
C ARG A 64 -7.68 -10.97 -11.07
N SER A 65 -8.53 -10.69 -10.09
CA SER A 65 -9.97 -10.93 -10.21
C SER A 65 -10.60 -10.06 -11.30
N GLU A 66 -10.20 -8.79 -11.40
CA GLU A 66 -10.64 -7.88 -12.46
C GLU A 66 -10.18 -8.35 -13.85
N LEU A 67 -8.93 -8.81 -13.97
CA LEU A 67 -8.41 -9.39 -15.20
C LEU A 67 -9.21 -10.62 -15.64
N ALA A 68 -9.44 -11.57 -14.73
CA ALA A 68 -10.22 -12.77 -15.04
C ALA A 68 -11.66 -12.42 -15.48
N ALA A 69 -12.27 -11.40 -14.88
CA ALA A 69 -13.59 -10.91 -15.30
C ALA A 69 -13.56 -10.27 -16.69
N ALA A 70 -12.53 -9.47 -17.00
CA ALA A 70 -12.35 -8.87 -18.32
C ALA A 70 -12.11 -9.93 -19.40
N GLU A 71 -11.30 -10.96 -19.10
CA GLU A 71 -11.07 -12.10 -19.98
C GLU A 71 -12.36 -12.87 -20.28
N ALA A 72 -13.19 -13.10 -19.25
CA ALA A 72 -14.49 -13.75 -19.42
C ALA A 72 -15.48 -12.91 -20.25
N ALA A 73 -15.42 -11.58 -20.15
CA ALA A 73 -16.23 -10.67 -20.95
C ALA A 73 -15.75 -10.53 -22.40
N GLY A 74 -14.48 -10.85 -22.67
CA GLY A 74 -13.91 -10.88 -24.02
C GLY A 74 -13.65 -9.50 -24.65
N ASN A 75 -13.64 -8.42 -23.87
CA ASN A 75 -13.31 -7.09 -24.37
C ASN A 75 -11.77 -6.87 -24.36
N PRO A 76 -11.11 -6.75 -25.53
CA PRO A 76 -9.65 -6.62 -25.60
C PRO A 76 -9.10 -5.40 -24.86
N GLN A 77 -9.85 -4.28 -24.85
CA GLN A 77 -9.40 -3.06 -24.18
C GLN A 77 -9.43 -3.21 -22.67
N ASP A 78 -10.48 -3.84 -22.13
CA ASP A 78 -10.63 -4.06 -20.69
C ASP A 78 -9.57 -5.05 -20.19
N ILE A 79 -9.26 -6.08 -20.98
CA ILE A 79 -8.18 -7.04 -20.68
C ILE A 79 -6.82 -6.33 -20.64
N ALA A 80 -6.52 -5.49 -21.63
CA ALA A 80 -5.27 -4.73 -21.66
C ALA A 80 -5.12 -3.80 -20.45
N ASN A 81 -6.20 -3.10 -20.08
CA ASN A 81 -6.22 -2.23 -18.91
C ASN A 81 -6.02 -3.01 -17.61
N ALA A 82 -6.70 -4.14 -17.44
CA ALA A 82 -6.60 -4.99 -16.25
C ALA A 82 -5.20 -5.64 -16.12
N LEU A 83 -4.58 -6.04 -17.23
CA LEU A 83 -3.20 -6.53 -17.26
C LEU A 83 -2.21 -5.45 -16.78
N GLU A 84 -2.36 -4.22 -17.25
CA GLU A 84 -1.47 -3.13 -16.84
C GLU A 84 -1.65 -2.79 -15.37
N LYS A 85 -2.90 -2.79 -14.87
CA LYS A 85 -3.20 -2.64 -13.45
C LYS A 85 -2.56 -3.75 -12.62
N GLU A 86 -2.67 -5.02 -13.02
CA GLU A 86 -2.02 -6.14 -12.31
C GLU A 86 -0.50 -5.94 -12.22
N ARG A 87 0.15 -5.60 -13.34
CA ARG A 87 1.59 -5.32 -13.39
C ARG A 87 2.00 -4.19 -12.46
N LEU A 88 1.21 -3.12 -12.43
CA LEU A 88 1.43 -2.00 -11.51
C LEU A 88 1.36 -2.45 -10.05
N MET A 89 0.34 -3.24 -9.67
CA MET A 89 0.20 -3.75 -8.30
C MET A 89 1.33 -4.69 -7.91
N LEU A 90 1.79 -5.55 -8.82
CA LEU A 90 2.96 -6.40 -8.63
C LEU A 90 4.23 -5.57 -8.40
N ARG A 91 4.42 -4.49 -9.18
CA ARG A 91 5.57 -3.58 -9.01
C ARG A 91 5.48 -2.82 -7.69
N ALA A 92 4.30 -2.36 -7.29
CA ALA A 92 4.09 -1.62 -6.05
C ALA A 92 4.39 -2.50 -4.82
N ARG A 93 4.13 -3.80 -4.90
CA ARG A 93 4.46 -4.77 -3.83
C ARG A 93 5.97 -4.93 -3.59
N LEU A 94 6.83 -4.55 -4.53
CA LEU A 94 8.27 -4.67 -4.35
C LEU A 94 8.73 -3.72 -3.23
N GLN A 95 8.96 -4.28 -2.05
CA GLN A 95 9.36 -3.55 -0.84
C GLN A 95 10.60 -2.67 -1.08
N SER A 96 11.55 -3.12 -1.90
CA SER A 96 12.75 -2.36 -2.29
C SER A 96 12.45 -1.01 -2.97
N GLN A 97 11.24 -0.79 -3.47
CA GLN A 97 10.84 0.49 -4.05
C GLN A 97 10.51 1.55 -3.01
N TRP A 98 10.14 1.18 -1.77
CA TRP A 98 9.53 2.11 -0.83
C TRP A 98 9.93 1.95 0.63
N ILE A 99 10.58 0.85 1.03
CA ILE A 99 11.00 0.63 2.43
C ILE A 99 12.01 1.68 2.93
N GLY A 100 12.80 2.27 2.03
CA GLY A 100 13.76 3.33 2.34
C GLY A 100 13.15 4.72 2.45
N ASP A 101 11.82 4.85 2.54
CA ASP A 101 11.16 6.15 2.71
C ASP A 101 11.45 6.73 4.10
N GLU A 102 12.26 7.77 4.12
CA GLU A 102 12.72 8.42 5.35
C GLU A 102 11.56 9.03 6.14
N SER A 103 10.53 9.55 5.48
CA SER A 103 9.37 10.16 6.15
C SER A 103 8.53 9.13 6.90
N MET A 104 8.32 7.96 6.30
CA MET A 104 7.63 6.85 6.95
C MET A 104 8.48 6.31 8.11
N TYR A 105 9.78 6.11 7.89
CA TYR A 105 10.68 5.62 8.93
C TYR A 105 10.72 6.54 10.15
N SER A 106 10.98 7.84 9.95
CA SER A 106 11.02 8.80 11.05
C SER A 106 9.71 8.85 11.84
N TYR A 107 8.56 8.76 11.17
CA TYR A 107 7.26 8.75 11.85
C TYR A 107 7.11 7.55 12.80
N PHE A 108 7.43 6.34 12.35
CA PHE A 108 7.28 5.14 13.19
C PHE A 108 8.39 5.01 14.24
N GLN A 109 9.58 5.59 14.02
CA GLN A 109 10.60 5.73 15.07
C GLN A 109 10.15 6.63 16.22
N GLU A 110 9.34 7.66 15.97
CA GLU A 110 8.79 8.49 17.05
C GLU A 110 7.80 7.71 17.94
N LEU A 111 7.19 6.64 17.42
CA LEU A 111 6.29 5.76 18.17
C LEU A 111 7.01 4.71 19.03
N GLU A 112 8.32 4.54 18.84
CA GLU A 112 9.17 3.65 19.65
C GLU A 112 9.63 4.30 20.97
N ARG A 113 9.45 5.61 21.11
CA ARG A 113 9.90 6.41 22.26
C ARG A 113 8.84 6.51 23.34
#